data_AF-A0A6P1A2X6-F1
#
_entry.id   AF-A0A6P1A2X6-F1
#
_cell.length_a   1.000
_cell.length_b   1.000
_cell.length_c   1.000
_cell.angle_alpha   90.00
_cell.angle_beta   90.00
_cell.angle_gamma   90.00
#
_symmetry.space_group_name_H-M   'P 1'
#
loop_
_entity.id
_entity.type
_entity.pdbx_description
1 polymer ?
#
loop_
_entity_poly.entity_id
_entity_poly.type
_entity_poly.pdbx_seq_one_letter_code
_entity_poly.pdbx_strand_id
1 'polypeptide(L)'
;MTTSTEIENLQKICNLWNQRIEDVIKEMSFTSELDQLENLDRKFQYYSEQLKKFENKLNLLKTKSDSSASPNPQHTISNKISKINFHNQKKIVNYILDNCLGEQGGLALFLLDNTSLMRGDLCVAEIQYYLSSKSYGKLKYCPIDPFLRPDISDERSLLNAIADYFKPIEPHPNDQQYIHKIIEKIGDSVQGGSIVFFDFTNWDSLTENDDRLLSWFIEYFWKSLNQKHQDISQDYSWVKFLLFCSISSPHL
;
A
#
# COMPACT_ATOMS: atom_id res chain seq x y z
N MET A 1 36.50 24.22 -11.46
CA MET A 1 36.27 24.56 -10.03
C MET A 1 34.86 25.08 -9.75
N THR A 2 34.12 25.63 -10.73
CA THR A 2 32.77 26.21 -10.54
C THR A 2 31.63 25.20 -10.37
N THR A 3 31.69 24.06 -11.06
CA THR A 3 30.63 23.02 -11.02
C THR A 3 30.54 22.28 -9.68
N SER A 4 31.66 22.08 -8.98
CA SER A 4 31.70 21.42 -7.66
C SER A 4 30.97 22.24 -6.60
N THR A 5 31.21 23.56 -6.56
CA THR A 5 30.55 24.49 -5.62
C THR A 5 29.05 24.61 -5.89
N GLU A 6 28.63 24.56 -7.16
CA GLU A 6 27.21 24.59 -7.53
C GLU A 6 26.47 23.31 -7.13
N ILE A 7 27.10 22.14 -7.26
CA ILE A 7 26.53 20.86 -6.82
C ILE A 7 26.36 20.85 -5.30
N GLU A 8 27.38 21.27 -4.55
CA GLU A 8 27.31 21.36 -3.08
C GLU A 8 26.21 22.30 -2.60
N ASN A 9 26.04 23.44 -3.28
CA ASN A 9 24.97 24.39 -2.96
C ASN A 9 23.58 23.81 -3.24
N LEU A 10 23.40 23.09 -4.36
CA LEU A 10 22.14 22.43 -4.66
C LEU A 10 21.83 21.28 -3.70
N GLN A 11 22.84 20.55 -3.24
CA GLN A 11 22.67 19.53 -2.20
C GLN A 11 22.16 20.15 -0.89
N LYS A 12 22.75 21.28 -0.46
CA LYS A 12 22.28 22.02 0.72
C LYS A 12 20.83 22.48 0.57
N ILE A 13 20.45 22.98 -0.61
CA ILE A 13 19.07 23.39 -0.91
C ILE A 13 18.11 22.20 -0.86
N CYS A 14 18.48 21.05 -1.42
CA CYS A 14 17.66 19.84 -1.35
C CYS A 14 17.49 19.37 0.11
N ASN A 15 18.55 19.41 0.92
CA ASN A 15 18.46 19.06 2.33
C ASN A 15 17.54 20.01 3.11
N LEU A 16 17.59 21.31 2.82
CA LEU A 16 16.70 22.30 3.43
C LEU A 16 15.22 22.05 3.09
N TRP A 17 14.90 21.73 1.83
CA TRP A 17 13.54 21.40 1.44
C TRP A 17 13.05 20.10 2.08
N ASN A 18 13.91 19.09 2.18
CA ASN A 18 13.59 17.86 2.92
C ASN A 18 13.26 18.13 4.38
N GLN A 19 14.06 18.95 5.07
CA GLN A 19 13.81 19.31 6.46
C GLN A 19 12.45 20.01 6.62
N ARG A 20 12.10 20.92 5.71
CA ARG A 20 10.79 21.59 5.71
C ARG A 20 9.63 20.64 5.47
N ILE A 21 9.82 19.61 4.64
CA ILE A 21 8.81 18.56 4.43
C ILE A 21 8.62 17.75 5.72
N GLU A 22 9.70 17.35 6.38
CA GLU A 22 9.65 16.63 7.66
C GLU A 22 8.94 17.44 8.76
N ASP A 23 9.23 18.74 8.84
CA ASP A 23 8.57 19.65 9.79
C ASP A 23 7.06 19.72 9.53
N VAL A 24 6.63 19.83 8.26
CA VAL A 24 5.21 19.86 7.90
C VAL A 24 4.51 18.53 8.20
N ILE A 25 5.13 17.39 7.88
CA ILE A 25 4.57 16.05 8.21
C ILE A 25 4.39 15.92 9.72
N LYS A 26 5.38 16.40 10.49
CA LYS A 26 5.31 16.40 11.95
C LYS A 26 4.15 17.26 12.44
N GLU A 27 3.99 18.48 11.92
CA GLU A 27 2.86 19.36 12.26
C GLU A 27 1.50 18.72 11.92
N MET A 28 1.36 18.13 10.73
CA MET A 28 0.15 17.39 10.34
C MET A 28 -0.20 16.27 11.31
N SER A 29 0.82 15.62 11.89
CA SER A 29 0.65 14.51 12.82
C SER A 29 0.05 14.93 14.17
N PHE A 30 0.07 16.22 14.51
CA PHE A 30 -0.42 16.75 15.78
C PHE A 30 -1.63 17.69 15.64
N THR A 31 -2.08 17.95 14.42
CA THR A 31 -3.18 18.87 14.13
C THR A 31 -4.47 18.11 13.80
N SER A 32 -5.58 18.48 14.45
CA SER A 32 -6.92 17.92 14.20
C SER A 32 -7.90 18.90 13.55
N GLU A 33 -7.47 20.13 13.24
CA GLU A 33 -8.28 21.15 12.60
C GLU A 33 -8.21 21.04 11.07
N LEU A 34 -9.38 20.90 10.41
CA LEU A 34 -9.49 20.69 8.96
C LEU A 34 -8.85 21.82 8.14
N ASP A 35 -9.12 23.08 8.48
CA ASP A 35 -8.56 24.24 7.78
C ASP A 35 -7.03 24.33 7.91
N GLN A 36 -6.49 23.84 9.03
CA GLN A 36 -5.05 23.78 9.24
C GLN A 36 -4.43 22.63 8.44
N LEU A 37 -5.10 21.49 8.35
CA LEU A 37 -4.67 20.35 7.54
C LEU A 37 -4.61 20.70 6.05
N GLU A 38 -5.61 21.39 5.51
CA GLU A 38 -5.61 21.83 4.10
C GLU A 38 -4.44 22.79 3.80
N ASN A 39 -4.17 23.71 4.74
CA ASN A 39 -3.03 24.62 4.61
C ASN A 39 -1.67 23.92 4.74
N LEU A 40 -1.57 22.93 5.61
CA LEU A 40 -0.37 22.09 5.74
C LEU A 40 -0.16 21.25 4.48
N ASP A 41 -1.23 20.70 3.89
CA ASP A 41 -1.14 19.92 2.66
C ASP A 41 -0.66 20.78 1.49
N ARG A 42 -1.21 21.99 1.32
CA ARG A 42 -0.69 22.96 0.34
C ARG A 42 0.80 23.27 0.53
N LYS A 43 1.26 23.41 1.77
CA LYS A 43 2.69 23.62 2.07
C LYS A 43 3.52 22.40 1.71
N PHE A 44 3.04 21.20 2.05
CA PHE A 44 3.69 19.94 1.73
C PHE A 44 3.85 19.75 0.22
N GLN A 45 2.79 19.99 -0.56
CA GLN A 45 2.83 19.91 -2.02
C GLN A 45 3.82 20.92 -2.60
N TYR A 46 3.76 22.17 -2.16
CA TYR A 46 4.69 23.20 -2.60
C TYR A 46 6.17 22.83 -2.31
N TYR A 47 6.47 22.34 -1.10
CA TYR A 47 7.83 21.94 -0.74
C TYR A 47 8.32 20.73 -1.54
N SER A 48 7.43 19.77 -1.79
CA SER A 48 7.72 18.59 -2.62
C SER A 48 8.01 18.96 -4.08
N GLU A 49 7.26 19.91 -4.65
CA GLU A 49 7.53 20.43 -5.99
C GLU A 49 8.88 21.16 -6.07
N GLN A 50 9.20 22.00 -5.07
CA GLN A 50 10.50 22.67 -5.02
C GLN A 50 11.64 21.65 -4.91
N LEU A 51 11.49 20.64 -4.05
CA LEU A 51 12.48 19.56 -3.93
C LEU A 51 12.69 18.86 -5.27
N LYS A 52 11.62 18.43 -5.94
CA LYS A 52 11.68 17.79 -7.27
C LYS A 52 12.41 18.67 -8.30
N LYS A 53 12.12 19.98 -8.32
CA LYS A 53 12.78 20.94 -9.20
C LYS A 53 14.29 21.01 -8.95
N PHE A 54 14.72 21.07 -7.69
CA PHE A 54 16.14 21.16 -7.34
C PHE A 54 16.88 19.82 -7.53
N GLU A 55 16.23 18.69 -7.26
CA GLU A 55 16.78 17.35 -7.56
C GLU A 55 17.01 17.16 -9.06
N ASN A 56 16.06 17.59 -9.91
CA ASN A 56 16.21 17.53 -11.36
C ASN A 56 17.39 18.39 -11.84
N LYS A 57 17.53 19.61 -11.29
CA LYS A 57 18.66 20.50 -11.62
C LYS A 57 20.00 19.90 -11.18
N LEU A 58 20.04 19.25 -10.02
CA LEU A 58 21.22 18.58 -9.49
C LEU A 58 21.59 17.35 -10.34
N ASN A 59 20.62 16.55 -10.77
CA ASN A 59 20.84 15.41 -11.65
C ASN A 59 21.36 15.84 -13.03
N LEU A 60 20.81 16.93 -13.60
CA LEU A 60 21.28 17.51 -14.87
C LEU A 60 22.71 18.05 -14.79
N LEU A 61 23.13 18.59 -13.64
CA LEU A 61 24.49 19.08 -13.45
C LEU A 61 25.49 17.95 -13.27
N LYS A 62 25.11 16.87 -12.56
CA LYS A 62 25.92 15.66 -12.42
C LYS A 62 26.11 14.92 -13.74
N THR A 63 25.08 14.83 -14.58
CA THR A 63 25.21 14.23 -15.92
C THR A 63 26.02 15.09 -16.89
N LYS A 64 26.08 16.41 -16.68
CA LYS A 64 26.94 17.32 -17.47
C LYS A 64 28.40 17.35 -17.01
N SER A 65 28.69 17.06 -15.74
CA SER A 65 30.07 16.99 -15.23
C SER A 65 30.78 15.68 -15.60
N ASP A 66 30.03 14.61 -15.85
CA ASP A 66 30.56 13.26 -16.05
C ASP A 66 30.33 12.76 -17.49
N SER A 67 30.88 13.44 -18.50
CA SER A 67 30.91 12.93 -19.88
C SER A 67 31.99 11.85 -20.09
N SER A 68 32.16 10.93 -19.14
CA SER A 68 33.00 9.74 -19.28
C SER A 68 32.76 8.64 -18.21
N ALA A 69 31.56 8.53 -17.65
CA ALA A 69 31.19 7.34 -16.90
C ALA A 69 29.68 7.12 -16.94
N SER A 70 29.25 6.00 -17.53
CA SER A 70 27.89 5.49 -17.34
C SER A 70 27.59 5.41 -15.84
N PRO A 71 26.57 6.11 -15.31
CA PRO A 71 26.30 6.05 -13.89
C PRO A 71 25.76 4.66 -13.57
N ASN A 72 26.49 3.94 -12.72
CA ASN A 72 26.06 2.66 -12.19
C ASN A 72 24.74 2.89 -11.41
N PRO A 73 23.58 2.35 -11.83
CA PRO A 73 22.26 2.70 -11.28
C PRO A 73 22.09 2.38 -9.78
N GLN A 74 23.01 1.62 -9.19
CA GLN A 74 22.92 1.08 -7.84
C GLN A 74 23.06 2.14 -6.73
N HIS A 75 23.82 3.22 -6.94
CA HIS A 75 24.11 4.19 -5.85
C HIS A 75 23.02 5.25 -5.63
N THR A 76 22.18 5.55 -6.62
CA THR A 76 21.11 6.56 -6.48
C THR A 76 19.87 5.98 -5.81
N ILE A 77 19.61 4.69 -6.03
CA ILE A 77 18.50 3.94 -5.43
C ILE A 77 18.68 3.85 -3.90
N SER A 78 19.91 3.58 -3.43
CA SER A 78 20.21 3.39 -1.99
C SER A 78 19.95 4.63 -1.12
N ASN A 79 20.05 5.85 -1.68
CA ASN A 79 19.85 7.10 -0.92
C ASN A 79 18.39 7.58 -0.88
N LYS A 80 17.52 7.06 -1.76
CA LYS A 80 16.07 7.32 -1.73
C LYS A 80 15.31 6.26 -0.95
N ILE A 81 15.76 5.00 -1.00
CA ILE A 81 15.14 3.89 -0.23
C ILE A 81 15.36 4.05 1.28
N SER A 82 16.53 4.52 1.72
CA SER A 82 16.86 4.67 3.14
C SER A 82 16.09 5.78 3.88
N LYS A 83 15.20 6.52 3.18
CA LYS A 83 14.48 7.68 3.72
C LYS A 83 12.97 7.50 3.87
N ILE A 84 12.38 6.42 3.34
CA ILE A 84 10.95 6.17 3.52
C ILE A 84 10.76 5.42 4.82
N ASN A 85 10.39 6.16 5.87
CA ASN A 85 10.18 5.59 7.19
C ASN A 85 8.70 5.21 7.38
N PHE A 86 8.38 3.93 7.15
CA PHE A 86 7.03 3.39 7.38
C PHE A 86 6.74 3.06 8.86
N HIS A 87 7.52 3.60 9.82
CA HIS A 87 7.34 3.29 11.24
C HIS A 87 5.95 3.65 11.77
N ASN A 88 5.40 4.78 11.33
CA ASN A 88 4.06 5.20 11.75
C ASN A 88 2.98 4.27 11.19
N GLN A 89 3.07 3.91 9.91
CA GLN A 89 2.14 2.97 9.25
C GLN A 89 2.23 1.60 9.91
N LYS A 90 3.46 1.09 10.17
CA LYS A 90 3.68 -0.14 10.93
C LYS A 90 3.10 -0.07 12.34
N LYS A 91 3.22 1.06 13.04
CA LYS A 91 2.61 1.25 14.37
C LYS A 91 1.09 1.17 14.31
N ILE A 92 0.46 1.82 13.32
CA ILE A 92 -0.99 1.77 13.14
C ILE A 92 -1.46 0.35 12.84
N VAL A 93 -0.79 -0.34 11.91
CA VAL A 93 -1.09 -1.73 11.58
C VAL A 93 -0.92 -2.63 12.80
N ASN A 94 0.18 -2.51 13.54
CA ASN A 94 0.37 -3.27 14.79
C ASN A 94 -0.71 -2.98 15.81
N TYR A 95 -1.06 -1.71 16.00
CA TYR A 95 -2.10 -1.33 16.94
C TYR A 95 -3.41 -2.03 16.59
N ILE A 96 -3.82 -2.02 15.33
CA ILE A 96 -5.03 -2.71 14.86
C ILE A 96 -4.92 -4.22 15.05
N LEU A 97 -3.79 -4.83 14.69
CA LEU A 97 -3.61 -6.27 14.80
C LEU A 97 -3.60 -6.75 16.26
N ASP A 98 -2.98 -6.00 17.16
CA ASP A 98 -2.73 -6.43 18.54
C ASP A 98 -3.85 -5.97 19.49
N ASN A 99 -4.48 -4.82 19.25
CA ASN A 99 -5.47 -4.22 20.15
C ASN A 99 -6.90 -4.26 19.60
N CYS A 100 -7.11 -4.14 18.29
CA CYS A 100 -8.45 -4.16 17.71
C CYS A 100 -8.89 -5.58 17.35
N LEU A 101 -8.06 -6.33 16.62
CA LEU A 101 -8.32 -7.72 16.29
C LEU A 101 -7.91 -8.67 17.43
N GLY A 102 -6.78 -8.34 18.08
CA GLY A 102 -6.28 -9.05 19.26
C GLY A 102 -6.24 -10.56 19.07
N GLU A 103 -6.69 -11.28 20.10
CA GLU A 103 -6.66 -12.74 20.12
C GLU A 103 -7.79 -13.41 19.33
N GLN A 104 -8.91 -12.70 19.17
CA GLN A 104 -10.07 -13.22 18.44
C GLN A 104 -9.84 -13.22 16.92
N GLY A 105 -8.88 -12.43 16.46
CA GLY A 105 -8.66 -12.23 15.04
C GLY A 105 -9.78 -11.36 14.44
N GLY A 106 -9.90 -11.39 13.12
CA GLY A 106 -10.94 -10.65 12.42
C GLY A 106 -10.48 -10.03 11.13
N LEU A 107 -11.26 -9.07 10.66
CA LEU A 107 -11.07 -8.42 9.38
C LEU A 107 -10.64 -6.97 9.61
N ALA A 108 -9.62 -6.53 8.87
CA ALA A 108 -9.23 -5.11 8.84
C ALA A 108 -9.03 -4.65 7.39
N LEU A 109 -9.56 -3.48 7.09
CA LEU A 109 -9.44 -2.82 5.79
C LEU A 109 -8.61 -1.55 5.98
N PHE A 110 -7.59 -1.39 5.14
CA PHE A 110 -6.69 -0.25 5.11
C PHE A 110 -6.82 0.44 3.75
N LEU A 111 -7.17 1.71 3.78
CA LEU A 111 -7.12 2.58 2.59
C LEU A 111 -5.80 3.33 2.62
N LEU A 112 -4.98 3.12 1.59
CA LEU A 112 -3.72 3.82 1.40
C LEU A 112 -3.93 4.82 0.29
N ASP A 113 -3.89 6.10 0.64
CA ASP A 113 -3.99 7.21 -0.29
C ASP A 113 -2.61 7.76 -0.67
N ASN A 114 -2.51 8.51 -1.77
CA ASN A 114 -1.29 9.13 -2.29
C ASN A 114 -0.15 8.13 -2.55
N THR A 115 -0.48 6.90 -2.96
CA THR A 115 0.52 5.81 -3.07
C THR A 115 1.57 6.07 -4.15
N SER A 116 1.23 6.79 -5.23
CA SER A 116 2.18 7.22 -6.26
C SER A 116 3.29 8.13 -5.71
N LEU A 117 2.92 9.09 -4.87
CA LEU A 117 3.84 10.11 -4.33
C LEU A 117 4.67 9.56 -3.15
N MET A 118 4.04 8.77 -2.27
CA MET A 118 4.67 8.26 -1.05
C MET A 118 5.24 6.85 -1.17
N ARG A 119 5.24 6.27 -2.38
CA ARG A 119 5.64 4.87 -2.62
C ARG A 119 4.85 3.91 -1.75
N GLY A 120 3.53 3.96 -1.87
CA GLY A 120 2.61 3.05 -1.17
C GLY A 120 2.90 1.58 -1.49
N ASP A 121 3.40 1.28 -2.69
CA ASP A 121 3.95 -0.02 -3.07
C ASP A 121 5.03 -0.51 -2.07
N LEU A 122 5.96 0.37 -1.69
CA LEU A 122 6.99 0.05 -0.70
C LEU A 122 6.41 -0.04 0.72
N CYS A 123 5.35 0.71 1.03
CA CYS A 123 4.65 0.62 2.32
C CYS A 123 4.01 -0.76 2.49
N VAL A 124 3.25 -1.19 1.49
CA VAL A 124 2.60 -2.50 1.46
C VAL A 124 3.64 -3.61 1.53
N ALA A 125 4.71 -3.53 0.74
CA ALA A 125 5.79 -4.52 0.77
C ALA A 125 6.49 -4.60 2.15
N GLU A 126 6.76 -3.46 2.79
CA GLU A 126 7.34 -3.42 4.14
C GLU A 126 6.40 -4.02 5.19
N ILE A 127 5.10 -3.74 5.10
CA ILE A 127 4.10 -4.32 6.01
C ILE A 127 3.98 -5.83 5.75
N GLN A 128 3.94 -6.28 4.49
CA GLN A 128 3.92 -7.70 4.14
C GLN A 128 5.16 -8.41 4.69
N TYR A 129 6.36 -7.85 4.48
CA TYR A 129 7.60 -8.39 5.02
C TYR A 129 7.52 -8.50 6.55
N TYR A 130 7.09 -7.44 7.21
CA TYR A 130 6.89 -7.41 8.65
C TYR A 130 5.91 -8.50 9.14
N LEU A 131 4.77 -8.67 8.48
CA LEU A 131 3.78 -9.71 8.82
C LEU A 131 4.28 -11.12 8.56
N SER A 132 5.05 -11.32 7.49
CA SER A 132 5.65 -12.63 7.19
C SER A 132 6.61 -13.07 8.29
N SER A 133 7.37 -12.12 8.87
CA SER A 133 8.27 -12.38 9.99
C SER A 133 7.54 -12.76 11.29
N LYS A 134 6.33 -12.22 11.51
CA LYS A 134 5.51 -12.49 12.72
C LYS A 134 4.61 -13.72 12.61
N SER A 135 4.22 -14.10 11.40
CA SER A 135 3.23 -15.16 11.14
C SER A 135 3.82 -16.57 11.11
N TYR A 136 5.13 -16.73 11.31
CA TYR A 136 5.83 -18.03 11.27
C TYR A 136 5.51 -18.85 10.01
N GLY A 137 5.41 -18.18 8.85
CA GLY A 137 5.09 -18.82 7.57
C GLY A 137 3.60 -19.06 7.31
N LYS A 138 2.70 -18.55 8.15
CA LYS A 138 1.23 -18.65 7.98
C LYS A 138 0.60 -17.45 7.26
N LEU A 139 1.42 -16.59 6.65
CA LEU A 139 0.96 -15.51 5.81
C LEU A 139 0.63 -16.03 4.40
N LYS A 140 -0.61 -15.85 3.98
CA LYS A 140 -1.03 -16.04 2.59
C LYS A 140 -1.24 -14.67 1.95
N TYR A 141 -0.42 -14.36 0.96
CA TYR A 141 -0.46 -13.07 0.25
C TYR A 141 -1.17 -13.23 -1.10
N CYS A 142 -2.16 -12.38 -1.34
CA CYS A 142 -3.04 -12.40 -2.49
C CYS A 142 -3.01 -11.01 -3.18
N PRO A 143 -2.02 -10.75 -4.06
CA PRO A 143 -1.95 -9.51 -4.80
C PRO A 143 -3.01 -9.50 -5.91
N ILE A 144 -3.89 -8.51 -5.85
CA ILE A 144 -4.91 -8.20 -6.85
C ILE A 144 -4.54 -6.84 -7.45
N ASP A 145 -3.77 -6.89 -8.53
CA ASP A 145 -3.27 -5.70 -9.22
C ASP A 145 -3.80 -5.71 -10.66
N PRO A 146 -4.73 -4.80 -11.01
CA PRO A 146 -5.28 -4.72 -12.37
C PRO A 146 -4.23 -4.50 -13.46
N PHE A 147 -3.06 -3.90 -13.17
CA PHE A 147 -1.97 -3.80 -14.16
C PHE A 147 -1.32 -5.16 -14.45
N LEU A 148 -1.23 -6.04 -13.46
CA LEU A 148 -0.68 -7.39 -13.60
C LEU A 148 -1.74 -8.41 -14.03
N ARG A 149 -3.01 -8.10 -13.79
CA ARG A 149 -4.19 -8.90 -14.08
C ARG A 149 -5.18 -8.08 -14.92
N PRO A 150 -4.86 -7.82 -16.21
CA PRO A 150 -5.72 -7.03 -17.09
C PRO A 150 -7.04 -7.74 -17.42
N ASP A 151 -7.18 -9.01 -17.01
CA ASP A 151 -8.44 -9.76 -17.04
C ASP A 151 -9.46 -9.25 -16.01
N ILE A 152 -9.05 -8.50 -14.99
CA ILE A 152 -9.94 -7.93 -13.98
C ILE A 152 -10.62 -6.69 -14.56
N SER A 153 -11.90 -6.83 -14.89
CA SER A 153 -12.74 -5.73 -15.41
C SER A 153 -14.14 -5.69 -14.80
N ASP A 154 -14.55 -6.74 -14.09
CA ASP A 154 -15.88 -6.92 -13.54
C ASP A 154 -15.87 -7.79 -12.26
N GLU A 155 -17.03 -7.95 -11.65
CA GLU A 155 -17.22 -8.76 -10.45
C GLU A 155 -16.74 -10.20 -10.63
N ARG A 156 -16.99 -10.77 -11.81
CA ARG A 156 -16.70 -12.17 -12.13
C ARG A 156 -15.20 -12.44 -12.26
N SER A 157 -14.50 -11.58 -12.99
CA SER A 157 -13.06 -11.64 -13.19
C SER A 157 -12.30 -11.40 -11.89
N LEU A 158 -12.79 -10.51 -11.02
CA LEU A 158 -12.25 -10.34 -9.67
C LEU A 158 -12.39 -11.63 -8.83
N LEU A 159 -13.55 -12.29 -8.87
CA LEU A 159 -13.73 -13.58 -8.17
C LEU A 159 -12.78 -14.65 -8.69
N ASN A 160 -12.57 -14.72 -10.00
CA ASN A 160 -11.60 -15.65 -10.59
C ASN A 160 -10.18 -15.35 -10.12
N ALA A 161 -9.78 -14.06 -10.10
CA ALA A 161 -8.47 -13.65 -9.63
C ALA A 161 -8.23 -14.04 -8.18
N ILE A 162 -9.23 -13.88 -7.31
CA ILE A 162 -9.14 -14.32 -5.91
C ILE A 162 -9.09 -15.84 -5.83
N ALA A 163 -9.99 -16.54 -6.54
CA ALA A 163 -10.06 -17.99 -6.54
C ALA A 163 -8.73 -18.65 -6.96
N ASP A 164 -7.95 -17.98 -7.81
CA ASP A 164 -6.65 -18.48 -8.25
C ASP A 164 -5.67 -18.75 -7.09
N TYR A 165 -5.77 -17.99 -6.00
CA TYR A 165 -4.92 -18.15 -4.82
C TYR A 165 -5.36 -19.30 -3.91
N PHE A 166 -6.58 -19.80 -4.07
CA PHE A 166 -7.19 -20.81 -3.19
C PHE A 166 -7.54 -22.11 -3.95
N LYS A 167 -6.91 -22.34 -5.11
CA LYS A 167 -7.15 -23.53 -5.92
C LYS A 167 -6.92 -24.84 -5.15
N PRO A 168 -7.69 -25.89 -5.48
CA PRO A 168 -8.69 -25.95 -6.56
C PRO A 168 -10.06 -25.37 -6.13
N ILE A 169 -10.59 -24.45 -6.94
CA ILE A 169 -11.98 -23.95 -6.86
C ILE A 169 -12.56 -24.00 -8.27
N GLU A 170 -13.67 -24.71 -8.44
CA GLU A 170 -14.40 -24.72 -9.70
C GLU A 170 -15.31 -23.49 -9.80
N PRO A 171 -15.25 -22.72 -10.92
CA PRO A 171 -16.17 -21.61 -11.16
C PRO A 171 -17.62 -22.06 -11.10
N HIS A 172 -18.50 -21.20 -10.59
CA HIS A 172 -19.94 -21.48 -10.51
C HIS A 172 -20.74 -20.43 -11.27
N PRO A 173 -21.72 -20.75 -12.12
CA PRO A 173 -22.42 -19.75 -12.96
C PRO A 173 -23.16 -18.66 -12.18
N ASN A 174 -23.56 -18.94 -10.93
CA ASN A 174 -24.12 -17.96 -10.00
C ASN A 174 -23.01 -17.39 -9.10
N ASP A 175 -22.85 -16.06 -9.10
CA ASP A 175 -21.78 -15.37 -8.37
C ASP A 175 -21.91 -15.47 -6.84
N GLN A 176 -23.12 -15.46 -6.28
CA GLN A 176 -23.29 -15.62 -4.83
C GLN A 176 -22.84 -17.01 -4.36
N GLN A 177 -23.20 -18.05 -5.11
CA GLN A 177 -22.71 -19.40 -4.84
C GLN A 177 -21.20 -19.52 -5.09
N TYR A 178 -20.66 -18.77 -6.05
CA TYR A 178 -19.22 -18.76 -6.31
C TYR A 178 -18.45 -18.09 -5.16
N ILE A 179 -18.93 -16.94 -4.66
CA ILE A 179 -18.41 -16.27 -3.47
C ILE A 179 -18.40 -17.23 -2.27
N HIS A 180 -19.52 -17.93 -2.03
CA HIS A 180 -19.60 -18.89 -0.94
C HIS A 180 -18.54 -19.99 -1.07
N LYS A 181 -18.38 -20.59 -2.27
CA LYS A 181 -17.33 -21.58 -2.53
C LYS A 181 -15.92 -21.05 -2.27
N ILE A 182 -15.63 -19.82 -2.70
CA ILE A 182 -14.32 -19.18 -2.48
C ILE A 182 -14.09 -18.97 -0.98
N ILE A 183 -15.08 -18.46 -0.25
CA ILE A 183 -14.99 -18.19 1.18
C ILE A 183 -14.84 -19.48 2.00
N GLU A 184 -15.55 -20.55 1.65
CA GLU A 184 -15.34 -21.87 2.24
C GLU A 184 -13.90 -22.34 2.03
N LYS A 185 -13.35 -22.18 0.83
CA LYS A 185 -11.94 -22.53 0.57
C LYS A 185 -10.93 -21.64 1.25
N ILE A 186 -11.24 -20.38 1.47
CA ILE A 186 -10.42 -19.50 2.31
C ILE A 186 -10.42 -20.06 3.74
N GLY A 187 -11.60 -20.40 4.29
CA GLY A 187 -11.76 -21.00 5.61
C GLY A 187 -11.01 -22.33 5.78
N ASP A 188 -11.13 -23.24 4.80
CA ASP A 188 -10.39 -24.51 4.77
C ASP A 188 -8.87 -24.32 4.74
N SER A 189 -8.39 -23.17 4.25
CA SER A 189 -6.96 -22.91 4.04
C SER A 189 -6.25 -22.25 5.21
N VAL A 190 -6.98 -21.84 6.24
CA VAL A 190 -6.44 -21.14 7.42
C VAL A 190 -6.38 -22.05 8.64
N GLN A 191 -5.49 -21.71 9.56
CA GLN A 191 -5.34 -22.35 10.87
C GLN A 191 -5.03 -21.28 11.92
N GLY A 192 -4.94 -21.66 13.19
CA GLY A 192 -4.63 -20.72 14.27
C GLY A 192 -3.38 -19.87 13.98
N GLY A 193 -3.52 -18.55 14.06
CA GLY A 193 -2.46 -17.57 13.75
C GLY A 193 -2.23 -17.27 12.27
N SER A 194 -3.06 -17.79 11.36
CA SER A 194 -3.00 -17.46 9.93
C SER A 194 -3.32 -15.99 9.66
N ILE A 195 -2.60 -15.42 8.70
CA ILE A 195 -2.90 -14.10 8.16
C ILE A 195 -3.16 -14.26 6.66
N VAL A 196 -4.31 -13.83 6.18
CA VAL A 196 -4.59 -13.72 4.75
C VAL A 196 -4.58 -12.24 4.37
N PHE A 197 -3.67 -11.87 3.49
CA PHE A 197 -3.44 -10.50 3.07
C PHE A 197 -3.90 -10.36 1.63
N PHE A 198 -5.00 -9.65 1.42
CA PHE A 198 -5.45 -9.16 0.12
C PHE A 198 -4.83 -7.80 -0.15
N ASP A 199 -4.06 -7.69 -1.22
CA ASP A 199 -3.40 -6.46 -1.63
C ASP A 199 -4.00 -5.97 -2.94
N PHE A 200 -4.88 -4.98 -2.84
CA PHE A 200 -5.55 -4.34 -3.97
C PHE A 200 -4.72 -3.11 -4.33
N THR A 201 -3.71 -3.29 -5.17
CA THR A 201 -2.84 -2.20 -5.62
C THR A 201 -3.22 -1.73 -7.01
N ASN A 202 -3.06 -0.42 -7.29
CA ASN A 202 -3.45 0.24 -8.54
C ASN A 202 -4.94 0.09 -8.87
N TRP A 203 -5.79 0.09 -7.85
CA TRP A 203 -7.23 -0.11 -8.03
C TRP A 203 -7.86 0.96 -8.93
N ASP A 204 -7.35 2.18 -8.83
CA ASP A 204 -7.73 3.36 -9.61
C ASP A 204 -7.37 3.30 -11.11
N SER A 205 -6.67 2.25 -11.55
CA SER A 205 -6.41 2.01 -12.97
C SER A 205 -7.61 1.43 -13.74
N LEU A 206 -8.67 1.01 -13.03
CA LEU A 206 -9.92 0.50 -13.61
C LEU A 206 -10.81 1.67 -14.08
N THR A 207 -10.44 2.29 -15.21
CA THR A 207 -10.92 3.59 -15.72
C THR A 207 -12.42 3.79 -15.93
N GLU A 208 -13.30 2.80 -15.71
CA GLU A 208 -14.74 2.94 -16.00
C GLU A 208 -15.72 2.43 -14.92
N ASN A 209 -15.29 1.86 -13.79
CA ASN A 209 -16.22 1.35 -12.75
C ASN A 209 -15.65 1.36 -11.30
N ASP A 210 -14.71 2.26 -11.03
CA ASP A 210 -13.83 2.31 -9.85
C ASP A 210 -14.54 2.04 -8.50
N ASP A 211 -15.61 2.79 -8.21
CA ASP A 211 -16.37 2.64 -6.96
C ASP A 211 -17.30 1.44 -6.95
N ARG A 212 -17.87 1.05 -8.10
CA ARG A 212 -18.89 0.01 -8.16
C ARG A 212 -18.28 -1.35 -7.84
N LEU A 213 -17.14 -1.68 -8.42
CA LEU A 213 -16.50 -2.98 -8.22
C LEU A 213 -15.98 -3.11 -6.78
N LEU A 214 -15.37 -2.05 -6.24
CA LEU A 214 -14.93 -2.05 -4.84
C LEU A 214 -16.12 -2.11 -3.88
N SER A 215 -17.17 -1.32 -4.11
CA SER A 215 -18.39 -1.34 -3.30
C SER A 215 -19.02 -2.73 -3.32
N TRP A 216 -19.14 -3.34 -4.49
CA TRP A 216 -19.62 -4.72 -4.64
C TRP A 216 -18.73 -5.71 -3.88
N PHE A 217 -17.41 -5.59 -3.99
CA PHE A 217 -16.48 -6.46 -3.28
C PHE A 217 -16.66 -6.34 -1.76
N ILE A 218 -16.78 -5.12 -1.24
CA ILE A 218 -17.01 -4.89 0.20
C ILE A 218 -18.37 -5.44 0.64
N GLU A 219 -19.43 -5.17 -0.13
CA GLU A 219 -20.79 -5.54 0.22
C GLU A 219 -21.04 -7.05 0.18
N TYR A 220 -20.55 -7.73 -0.87
CA TYR A 220 -20.88 -9.14 -1.12
C TYR A 220 -19.76 -10.09 -0.71
N PHE A 221 -18.49 -9.76 -0.96
CA PHE A 221 -17.38 -10.64 -0.64
C PHE A 221 -16.85 -10.41 0.77
N TRP A 222 -16.42 -9.19 1.09
CA TRP A 222 -15.78 -8.86 2.38
C TRP A 222 -16.72 -9.09 3.57
N LYS A 223 -17.98 -8.67 3.42
CA LYS A 223 -19.02 -8.91 4.43
C LYS A 223 -19.28 -10.41 4.66
N SER A 224 -19.33 -11.21 3.60
CA SER A 224 -19.52 -12.66 3.71
C SER A 224 -18.30 -13.34 4.35
N LEU A 225 -17.09 -12.85 4.06
CA LEU A 225 -15.86 -13.32 4.70
C LEU A 225 -15.88 -13.00 6.20
N ASN A 226 -16.40 -11.83 6.59
CA ASN A 226 -16.57 -11.46 8.00
C ASN A 226 -17.51 -12.43 8.74
N GLN A 227 -18.61 -12.81 8.10
CA GLN A 227 -19.53 -13.81 8.67
C GLN A 227 -18.83 -15.15 8.83
N LYS A 228 -18.11 -15.63 7.81
CA LYS A 228 -17.36 -16.89 7.90
C LYS A 228 -16.26 -16.84 8.96
N HIS A 229 -15.62 -15.68 9.20
CA HIS A 229 -14.64 -15.53 10.26
C HIS A 229 -15.23 -15.81 11.65
N GLN A 230 -16.51 -15.49 11.88
CA GLN A 230 -17.18 -15.82 13.13
C GLN A 230 -17.27 -17.33 13.36
N ASP A 231 -17.36 -18.13 12.29
CA ASP A 231 -17.30 -19.59 12.37
C ASP A 231 -15.85 -20.06 12.59
N ILE A 232 -14.91 -19.55 11.78
CA ILE A 232 -13.48 -19.88 11.87
C ILE A 232 -12.93 -19.61 13.28
N SER A 233 -13.34 -18.50 13.91
CA SER A 233 -12.88 -18.09 15.23
C SER A 233 -13.36 -19.00 16.37
N GLN A 234 -14.36 -19.86 16.14
CA GLN A 234 -14.75 -20.90 17.09
C GLN A 234 -13.73 -22.03 17.13
N ASP A 235 -13.13 -22.35 15.98
CA ASP A 235 -12.16 -23.44 15.83
C ASP A 235 -10.70 -22.97 15.96
N TYR A 236 -10.41 -21.74 15.54
CA TYR A 236 -9.06 -21.20 15.41
C TYR A 236 -8.93 -19.76 15.92
N SER A 237 -8.11 -19.57 16.94
CA SER A 237 -7.71 -18.23 17.42
C SER A 237 -6.75 -17.54 16.46
N TRP A 238 -6.67 -16.21 16.52
CA TRP A 238 -5.67 -15.40 15.81
C TRP A 238 -5.73 -15.42 14.28
N VAL A 239 -6.83 -15.86 13.67
CA VAL A 239 -6.99 -15.77 12.22
C VAL A 239 -7.35 -14.33 11.82
N LYS A 240 -6.52 -13.71 10.99
CA LYS A 240 -6.69 -12.31 10.57
C LYS A 240 -6.75 -12.21 9.06
N PHE A 241 -7.76 -11.52 8.54
CA PHE A 241 -7.85 -11.16 7.12
C PHE A 241 -7.61 -9.66 6.98
N LEU A 242 -6.66 -9.29 6.14
CA LEU A 242 -6.27 -7.91 5.91
C LEU A 242 -6.54 -7.57 4.46
N LEU A 243 -7.19 -6.44 4.21
CA LEU A 243 -7.35 -5.86 2.89
C LEU A 243 -6.61 -4.53 2.87
N PHE A 244 -5.66 -4.39 1.96
CA PHE A 244 -5.02 -3.12 1.66
C PHE A 244 -5.51 -2.66 0.30
N CYS A 245 -6.10 -1.48 0.22
CA CYS A 245 -6.49 -0.85 -1.03
C CYS A 245 -5.62 0.38 -1.25
N SER A 246 -4.71 0.29 -2.22
CA SER A 246 -3.82 1.38 -2.61
C SER A 246 -4.47 2.17 -3.73
N ILE A 247 -4.74 3.45 -3.45
CA ILE A 247 -5.30 4.41 -4.39
C ILE A 247 -4.17 5.36 -4.78
N SER A 248 -3.89 5.44 -6.08
CA SER A 248 -2.68 6.09 -6.61
C SER A 248 -2.86 7.59 -6.86
N SER A 249 -4.06 8.13 -6.62
CA SER A 249 -4.56 9.40 -7.16
C SER A 249 -3.58 10.58 -7.09
N PRO A 250 -3.50 11.34 -8.20
CA PRO A 250 -3.33 12.78 -8.19
C PRO A 250 -4.41 13.41 -9.08
N HIS A 251 -5.69 13.35 -8.70
CA HIS A 251 -6.75 14.12 -9.35
C HIS A 251 -7.64 14.85 -8.34
N LEU A 252 -7.09 15.97 -7.87
CA LEU A 252 -7.79 17.25 -7.69
C LEU A 252 -6.91 18.36 -8.27
#